data_AF-A0A8S3PQ96-F1
#
_entry.id   AF-A0A8S3PQ96-F1
#
_cell.length_a   1.000
_cell.length_b   1.000
_cell.length_c   1.000
_cell.angle_alpha   90.00
_cell.angle_beta   90.00
_cell.angle_gamma   90.00
#
_symmetry.space_group_name_H-M   'P 1'
#
loop_
_entity.id
_entity.type
_entity.pdbx_description
1 polymer ?
#
loop_
_entity_poly.entity_id
_entity_poly.type
_entity_poly.pdbx_seq_one_letter_code
_entity_poly.pdbx_strand_id
1 'polypeptide(L)'
;MANGSSLRIWFQYGVVILVVCSVLVYLLIISTLNQSAGMVPEEPIVYSFQDVVWTRNWTLCNNQYIKTLKSMNYFQKGTIPFSFGNMTIYIYNPQTDFISNETDSKDVYKPWVFNTIHKYIQNDHSIGVIDIGGKSGIYSLPLARLGRKVVVVETIYQQIQHMCASVIEKKLTNQISIVYNALSNNHLDVPLTLQRGESHSGNVKQRKEKSVKQMLVKPNNFSRKHQETVKTATLNDFLSLAEVHAMKKVFIIMNFPSFERRIIEGSYSFFTTKIVIGVYMQWYTHGHAIPNGLLHTFNKLGYEPFYCNTIFNSQSKKKKECL
;
A
#
# COMPACT_ATOMS: atom_id res chain seq x y z
N MET A 1 0.28 44.77 69.64
CA MET A 1 -0.24 43.44 69.28
C MET A 1 -0.64 43.48 67.82
N ALA A 2 0.23 43.00 66.92
CA ALA A 2 -0.05 43.00 65.49
C ALA A 2 -0.97 41.81 65.14
N ASN A 3 -2.02 42.10 64.37
CA ASN A 3 -3.10 41.17 64.00
C ASN A 3 -2.58 39.92 63.26
N GLY A 4 -2.53 38.78 63.95
CA GLY A 4 -2.21 37.47 63.37
C GLY A 4 -3.22 36.94 62.35
N SER A 5 -4.34 37.63 62.15
CA SER A 5 -5.35 37.29 61.14
C SER A 5 -4.89 37.57 59.71
N SER A 6 -4.06 38.60 59.50
CA SER A 6 -3.53 38.94 58.16
C SER A 6 -2.64 37.84 57.61
N LEU A 7 -1.74 37.29 58.44
CA LEU A 7 -0.75 36.29 58.00
C LEU A 7 -1.40 34.98 57.53
N ARG A 8 -2.50 34.56 58.17
CA ARG A 8 -3.25 33.35 57.77
C ARG A 8 -3.91 33.49 56.40
N ILE A 9 -4.43 34.68 56.10
CA ILE A 9 -5.09 34.97 54.83
C ILE A 9 -4.04 34.91 53.70
N TRP A 10 -2.88 35.55 53.88
CA TRP A 10 -1.79 35.50 52.91
C TRP A 10 -1.27 34.08 52.68
N PHE A 11 -1.19 33.26 53.73
CA PHE A 11 -0.76 31.87 53.61
C PHE A 11 -1.78 31.01 52.83
N GLN A 12 -3.08 31.19 53.08
CA GLN A 12 -4.12 30.46 52.35
C GLN A 12 -4.15 30.84 50.86
N TYR A 13 -4.05 32.13 50.53
CA TYR A 13 -3.95 32.56 49.13
C TYR A 13 -2.67 32.07 48.45
N GLY A 14 -1.54 32.07 49.17
CA GLY A 14 -0.27 31.55 48.67
C GLY A 14 -0.36 30.08 48.26
N VAL A 15 -0.96 29.23 49.11
CA VAL A 15 -1.13 27.80 48.81
C VAL A 15 -2.06 27.58 47.61
N VAL A 16 -3.18 28.30 47.52
CA VAL A 16 -4.12 28.18 46.40
C VAL A 16 -3.47 28.57 45.09
N ILE A 17 -2.71 29.69 45.06
CA ILE A 17 -1.98 30.14 43.87
C ILE A 17 -0.96 29.08 43.45
N LEU A 18 -0.22 28.50 44.40
CA LEU A 18 0.80 27.49 44.11
C LEU A 18 0.19 26.21 43.50
N VAL A 19 -0.95 25.76 44.02
CA VAL A 19 -1.69 24.62 43.47
C VAL A 19 -2.21 24.93 42.06
N VAL A 20 -2.83 26.08 41.84
CA VAL A 20 -3.34 26.48 40.51
C VAL A 20 -2.20 26.57 39.49
N CYS A 21 -1.06 27.18 39.86
CA CYS A 21 0.11 27.25 39.00
C CYS A 21 0.65 25.84 38.66
N SER A 22 0.71 24.92 39.64
CA SER A 22 1.19 23.55 39.40
C SER A 22 0.30 22.78 38.43
N VAL A 23 -1.04 22.94 38.53
CA VAL A 23 -2.00 22.31 37.61
C VAL A 23 -1.87 22.90 36.20
N LEU A 24 -1.75 24.22 36.08
CA LEU A 24 -1.57 24.87 34.78
C LEU A 24 -0.26 24.45 34.10
N VAL A 25 0.84 24.35 34.85
CA VAL A 25 2.13 23.84 34.33
C VAL A 25 1.99 22.39 33.89
N TYR A 26 1.32 21.54 34.67
CA TYR A 26 1.09 20.15 34.32
C TYR A 26 0.24 20.02 33.03
N LEU A 27 -0.83 20.81 32.90
CA LEU A 27 -1.65 20.85 31.69
C LEU A 27 -0.88 21.36 30.47
N LEU A 28 -0.01 22.35 30.63
CA LEU A 28 0.89 22.83 29.59
C LEU A 28 1.88 21.74 29.14
N ILE A 29 2.47 21.01 30.09
CA ILE A 29 3.37 19.88 29.80
C ILE A 29 2.62 18.77 29.06
N ILE A 30 1.41 18.40 29.48
CA ILE A 30 0.59 17.42 28.75
C ILE A 30 0.27 17.92 27.34
N SER A 31 -0.08 19.19 27.18
CA SER A 31 -0.38 19.78 25.87
C SER A 31 0.83 19.76 24.93
N THR A 32 2.02 20.11 25.42
CA THR A 32 3.26 20.09 24.61
C THR A 32 3.72 18.67 24.30
N LEU A 33 3.60 17.74 25.25
CA LEU A 33 3.87 16.32 25.02
C LEU A 33 2.90 15.73 23.98
N ASN A 34 1.61 16.06 24.04
CA ASN A 34 0.64 15.63 23.04
C ASN A 34 0.88 16.26 21.66
N GLN A 35 1.37 17.50 21.58
CA GLN A 35 1.79 18.09 20.31
C GLN A 35 3.01 17.36 19.71
N SER A 36 3.95 16.90 20.55
CA SER A 36 5.11 16.12 20.10
C SER A 36 4.74 14.70 19.66
N ALA A 37 3.70 14.09 20.28
CA ALA A 37 3.16 12.80 19.89
C ALA A 37 2.38 12.82 18.56
N GLY A 38 2.09 14.03 18.04
CA GLY A 38 1.47 14.25 16.74
C GLY A 38 2.46 14.48 15.59
N MET A 39 3.78 14.33 15.80
CA MET A 39 4.75 14.47 14.72
C MET A 39 4.53 13.38 13.66
N VAL A 40 3.96 13.79 12.54
CA VAL A 40 3.82 12.98 11.33
C VAL A 40 5.23 12.51 10.92
N PRO A 41 5.48 11.20 10.76
CA PRO A 41 6.76 10.70 10.31
C PRO A 41 7.14 11.41 9.03
N GLU A 42 8.34 11.99 8.97
CA GLU A 42 8.79 12.68 7.76
C GLU A 42 9.00 11.70 6.59
N GLU A 43 9.21 10.42 6.91
CA GLU A 43 9.52 9.38 5.95
C GLU A 43 8.45 8.27 5.95
N PRO A 44 8.01 7.80 4.76
CA PRO A 44 7.17 6.63 4.64
C PRO A 44 7.83 5.40 5.28
N ILE A 45 7.02 4.57 5.92
CA ILE A 45 7.50 3.30 6.46
C ILE A 45 7.54 2.28 5.33
N VAL A 46 8.71 1.67 5.12
CA VAL A 46 8.87 0.53 4.21
C VAL A 46 9.31 -0.68 5.03
N TYR A 47 8.65 -1.80 4.81
CA TYR A 47 8.98 -3.09 5.40
C TYR A 47 9.59 -4.03 4.36
N SER A 48 10.50 -4.87 4.82
CA SER A 48 11.02 -6.02 4.08
C SER A 48 10.91 -7.25 4.96
N PHE A 49 10.37 -8.33 4.39
CA PHE A 49 10.31 -9.64 5.01
C PHE A 49 11.53 -10.45 4.63
N GLN A 50 12.27 -10.88 5.64
CA GLN A 50 13.42 -11.75 5.48
C GLN A 50 13.51 -12.67 6.71
N ASP A 51 13.84 -13.94 6.48
CA ASP A 51 14.06 -14.92 7.54
C ASP A 51 12.90 -14.99 8.56
N VAL A 52 11.66 -14.91 8.04
CA VAL A 52 10.40 -14.96 8.80
C VAL A 52 10.15 -13.72 9.69
N VAL A 53 10.89 -12.63 9.48
CA VAL A 53 10.77 -11.40 10.28
C VAL A 53 10.53 -10.19 9.39
N TRP A 54 9.62 -9.31 9.83
CA TRP A 54 9.44 -7.99 9.27
C TRP A 54 10.48 -7.02 9.80
N THR A 55 11.25 -6.42 8.91
CA THR A 55 12.24 -5.38 9.25
C THR A 55 11.91 -4.09 8.53
N ARG A 56 12.18 -2.95 9.18
CA ARG A 56 12.03 -1.65 8.52
C ARG A 56 13.22 -1.42 7.58
N ASN A 57 12.93 -1.07 6.34
CA ASN A 57 13.89 -0.68 5.35
C ASN A 57 14.02 0.85 5.30
N TRP A 58 15.16 1.36 5.74
CA TRP A 58 15.44 2.79 5.88
C TRP A 58 16.02 3.43 4.61
N THR A 59 16.40 2.64 3.62
CA THR A 59 17.11 3.15 2.44
C THR A 59 16.16 3.48 1.29
N LEU A 60 15.04 2.77 1.17
CA LEU A 60 14.13 2.87 0.02
C LEU A 60 13.40 4.22 -0.09
N CYS A 61 12.92 4.75 1.04
CA CYS A 61 12.18 6.01 1.09
C CYS A 61 12.96 7.16 1.77
N ASN A 62 14.30 7.11 1.78
CA ASN A 62 15.10 8.16 2.39
C ASN A 62 14.76 9.54 1.77
N ASN A 63 14.33 10.49 2.60
CA ASN A 63 13.78 11.78 2.12
C ASN A 63 14.83 12.59 1.36
N GLN A 64 16.09 12.57 1.81
CA GLN A 64 17.17 13.28 1.13
C GLN A 64 17.41 12.71 -0.27
N TYR A 65 17.45 11.39 -0.39
CA TYR A 65 17.60 10.71 -1.67
C TYR A 65 16.40 10.97 -2.60
N ILE A 66 15.17 10.93 -2.08
CA ILE A 66 13.97 11.28 -2.85
C ILE A 66 13.99 12.75 -3.31
N LYS A 67 14.44 13.69 -2.47
CA LYS A 67 14.64 15.10 -2.86
C LYS A 67 15.66 15.23 -3.98
N THR A 68 16.77 14.50 -3.91
CA THR A 68 17.78 14.46 -4.97
C THR A 68 17.18 13.96 -6.28
N LEU A 69 16.46 12.83 -6.27
CA LEU A 69 15.79 12.32 -7.47
C LEU A 69 14.78 13.32 -8.06
N LYS A 70 14.03 14.04 -7.22
CA LYS A 70 13.13 15.12 -7.66
C LYS A 70 13.91 16.27 -8.33
N SER A 71 15.02 16.71 -7.74
CA SER A 71 15.85 17.79 -8.30
C SER A 71 16.49 17.44 -9.66
N MET A 72 16.72 16.16 -9.91
CA MET A 72 17.24 15.64 -11.18
C MET A 72 16.15 15.45 -12.24
N ASN A 73 14.91 15.88 -11.99
CA ASN A 73 13.74 15.60 -12.83
C ASN A 73 13.56 14.11 -13.14
N TYR A 74 13.98 13.24 -12.22
CA TYR A 74 13.85 11.80 -12.37
C TYR A 74 12.38 11.37 -12.30
N PHE A 75 11.55 12.13 -11.57
CA PHE A 75 10.11 11.91 -11.50
C PHE A 75 9.34 13.00 -12.26
N GLN A 76 8.31 12.58 -12.98
CA GLN A 76 7.27 13.42 -13.53
C GLN A 76 6.00 13.34 -12.67
N LYS A 77 5.14 14.34 -12.79
CA LYS A 77 3.87 14.43 -12.05
C LYS A 77 2.72 14.06 -12.99
N GLY A 78 2.03 12.97 -12.68
CA GLY A 78 0.72 12.65 -13.25
C GLY A 78 -0.40 13.22 -12.37
N THR A 79 -1.53 13.62 -12.96
CA THR A 79 -2.71 14.06 -12.19
C THR A 79 -3.92 13.21 -12.55
N ILE A 80 -4.54 12.61 -11.54
CA ILE A 80 -5.70 11.75 -11.68
C ILE A 80 -6.93 12.44 -11.06
N PRO A 81 -8.04 12.57 -11.80
CA PRO A 81 -9.26 13.15 -11.28
C PRO A 81 -10.05 12.12 -10.43
N PHE A 82 -10.47 12.54 -9.24
CA PHE A 82 -11.43 11.84 -8.39
C PHE A 82 -12.63 12.73 -8.08
N SER A 83 -13.72 12.14 -7.60
CA SER A 83 -14.93 12.88 -7.20
C SER A 83 -14.68 13.90 -6.08
N PHE A 84 -13.67 13.68 -5.24
CA PHE A 84 -13.24 14.57 -4.17
C PHE A 84 -12.06 15.49 -4.58
N GLY A 85 -11.78 15.60 -5.87
CA GLY A 85 -10.75 16.45 -6.44
C GLY A 85 -9.57 15.70 -7.04
N ASN A 86 -8.59 16.47 -7.52
CA ASN A 86 -7.44 15.91 -8.23
C ASN A 86 -6.38 15.36 -7.27
N MET A 87 -5.74 14.27 -7.70
CA MET A 87 -4.59 13.68 -7.01
C MET A 87 -3.38 13.67 -7.92
N THR A 88 -2.32 14.34 -7.49
CA THR A 88 -1.01 14.24 -8.12
C THR A 88 -0.29 12.99 -7.63
N ILE A 89 0.28 12.23 -8.55
CA ILE A 89 1.14 11.08 -8.28
C ILE A 89 2.47 11.26 -9.02
N TYR A 90 3.54 10.69 -8.49
CA TYR A 90 4.81 10.63 -9.21
C TYR A 90 4.88 9.38 -10.09
N ILE A 91 5.36 9.59 -11.31
CA ILE A 91 5.63 8.59 -12.34
C ILE A 91 7.01 8.89 -12.95
N TYR A 92 7.62 7.97 -13.70
CA TYR A 92 8.79 8.26 -14.54
C TYR A 92 8.39 9.01 -15.80
N ASN A 93 9.40 9.44 -16.57
CA ASN A 93 9.20 9.93 -17.92
C ASN A 93 8.46 8.86 -18.77
N PRO A 94 7.20 9.11 -19.19
CA PRO A 94 6.39 8.16 -19.94
C PRO A 94 6.99 7.84 -21.31
N GLN A 95 7.86 8.69 -21.85
CA GLN A 95 8.54 8.42 -23.12
C GLN A 95 9.58 7.29 -23.00
N THR A 96 10.14 7.09 -21.81
CA THR A 96 11.23 6.13 -21.57
C THR A 96 10.83 4.99 -20.64
N ASP A 97 9.82 5.21 -19.80
CA ASP A 97 9.25 4.21 -18.91
C ASP A 97 7.83 3.86 -19.34
N PHE A 98 7.67 2.63 -19.82
CA PHE A 98 6.40 2.12 -20.30
C PHE A 98 5.34 2.06 -19.19
N ILE A 99 5.70 1.82 -17.93
CA ILE A 99 4.71 1.76 -16.83
C ILE A 99 4.15 3.15 -16.55
N SER A 100 4.99 4.17 -16.63
CA SER A 100 4.58 5.56 -16.55
C SER A 100 3.85 6.01 -17.80
N ASN A 101 4.20 5.50 -18.99
CA ASN A 101 3.42 5.70 -20.21
C ASN A 101 2.01 5.15 -20.06
N GLU A 102 1.86 3.93 -19.53
CA GLU A 102 0.56 3.36 -19.23
C GLU A 102 -0.17 4.23 -18.19
N THR A 103 0.52 4.72 -17.15
CA THR A 103 -0.10 5.56 -16.11
C THR A 103 -0.52 6.95 -16.60
N ASP A 104 0.23 7.53 -17.54
CA ASP A 104 -0.05 8.81 -18.18
C ASP A 104 -1.13 8.67 -19.29
N SER A 105 -1.15 7.52 -19.97
CA SER A 105 -2.28 7.12 -20.80
C SER A 105 -3.51 6.90 -19.90
N LYS A 106 -4.65 7.50 -20.24
CA LYS A 106 -5.88 7.46 -19.41
C LYS A 106 -6.48 6.06 -19.18
N ASP A 107 -5.80 5.00 -19.61
CA ASP A 107 -6.25 3.60 -19.59
C ASP A 107 -5.87 2.83 -18.31
N VAL A 108 -4.90 3.29 -17.51
CA VAL A 108 -4.51 2.62 -16.25
C VAL A 108 -5.46 2.93 -15.10
N TYR A 109 -5.88 4.18 -14.98
CA TYR A 109 -6.89 4.54 -13.99
C TYR A 109 -8.27 4.08 -14.48
N LYS A 110 -8.92 3.23 -13.68
CA LYS A 110 -10.30 2.82 -13.91
C LYS A 110 -11.17 3.43 -12.81
N PRO A 111 -11.83 4.59 -13.04
CA PRO A 111 -12.62 5.26 -12.01
C PRO A 111 -13.67 4.37 -11.36
N TRP A 112 -14.27 3.46 -12.13
CA TRP A 112 -15.26 2.52 -11.63
C TRP A 112 -14.69 1.52 -10.61
N VAL A 113 -13.42 1.14 -10.71
CA VAL A 113 -12.74 0.27 -9.72
C VAL A 113 -12.67 1.00 -8.39
N PHE A 114 -12.12 2.22 -8.41
CA PHE A 114 -12.04 3.06 -7.23
C PHE A 114 -13.42 3.30 -6.61
N ASN A 115 -14.41 3.70 -7.41
CA ASN A 115 -15.75 3.98 -6.93
C ASN A 115 -16.41 2.75 -6.31
N THR A 116 -16.17 1.56 -6.86
CA THR A 116 -16.69 0.31 -6.31
C THR A 116 -16.07 0.02 -4.95
N ILE A 117 -14.74 0.06 -4.85
CA ILE A 117 -14.01 -0.16 -3.59
C ILE A 117 -14.46 0.87 -2.55
N HIS A 118 -14.48 2.15 -2.93
CA HIS A 118 -14.90 3.23 -2.07
C HIS A 118 -16.33 3.01 -1.55
N LYS A 119 -17.27 2.59 -2.40
CA LYS A 119 -18.66 2.30 -2.00
C LYS A 119 -18.74 1.24 -0.89
N TYR A 120 -17.90 0.21 -0.94
CA TYR A 120 -17.89 -0.85 0.07
C TYR A 120 -17.31 -0.40 1.41
N ILE A 121 -16.33 0.51 1.39
CA ILE A 121 -15.61 0.87 2.60
C ILE A 121 -16.03 2.23 3.19
N GLN A 122 -16.65 3.12 2.42
CA GLN A 122 -16.90 4.53 2.77
C GLN A 122 -17.62 4.72 4.11
N ASN A 123 -18.56 3.82 4.45
CA ASN A 123 -19.38 3.93 5.66
C ASN A 123 -18.72 3.37 6.93
N ASP A 124 -17.59 2.67 6.82
CA ASP A 124 -16.89 2.10 7.98
C ASP A 124 -15.40 2.47 7.92
N HIS A 125 -15.03 3.58 8.56
CA HIS A 125 -13.66 4.10 8.63
C HIS A 125 -12.65 3.15 9.31
N SER A 126 -13.10 2.09 10.00
CA SER A 126 -12.21 1.11 10.62
C SER A 126 -11.63 0.09 9.62
N ILE A 127 -12.15 0.05 8.40
CA ILE A 127 -11.65 -0.82 7.33
C ILE A 127 -10.32 -0.27 6.79
N GLY A 128 -9.25 -1.04 7.00
CA GLY A 128 -7.95 -0.84 6.35
C GLY A 128 -7.92 -1.42 4.94
N VAL A 129 -6.90 -1.07 4.15
CA VAL A 129 -6.74 -1.54 2.77
C VAL A 129 -5.38 -2.22 2.61
N ILE A 130 -5.35 -3.37 1.96
CA ILE A 130 -4.11 -4.02 1.53
C ILE A 130 -4.09 -4.01 0.00
N ASP A 131 -3.19 -3.25 -0.60
CA ASP A 131 -3.06 -3.09 -2.06
C ASP A 131 -1.85 -3.86 -2.57
N ILE A 132 -2.10 -5.04 -3.14
CA ILE A 132 -1.10 -5.98 -3.64
C ILE A 132 -0.86 -5.70 -5.12
N GLY A 133 0.37 -5.31 -5.48
CA GLY A 133 0.68 -4.81 -6.81
C GLY A 133 0.19 -3.37 -6.99
N GLY A 134 0.33 -2.54 -5.96
CA GLY A 134 -0.16 -1.16 -5.95
C GLY A 134 0.53 -0.22 -6.94
N LYS A 135 1.64 -0.63 -7.58
CA LYS A 135 2.40 0.15 -8.58
C LYS A 135 2.72 1.56 -8.07
N SER A 136 2.25 2.59 -8.77
CA SER A 136 2.41 4.01 -8.43
C SER A 136 1.42 4.52 -7.37
N GLY A 137 0.59 3.65 -6.79
CA GLY A 137 -0.35 3.99 -5.73
C GLY A 137 -1.65 4.58 -6.22
N ILE A 138 -2.06 4.21 -7.43
CA ILE A 138 -3.22 4.78 -8.11
C ILE A 138 -4.53 4.63 -7.34
N TYR A 139 -4.68 3.54 -6.57
CA TYR A 139 -5.82 3.32 -5.66
C TYR A 139 -5.42 3.53 -4.20
N SER A 140 -4.20 3.18 -3.82
CA SER A 140 -3.68 3.37 -2.46
C SER A 140 -3.70 4.83 -1.98
N LEU A 141 -3.14 5.74 -2.76
CA LEU A 141 -3.03 7.16 -2.42
C LEU A 141 -4.41 7.82 -2.20
N PRO A 142 -5.39 7.69 -3.10
CA PRO A 142 -6.70 8.32 -2.90
C PRO A 142 -7.45 7.71 -1.70
N LEU A 143 -7.35 6.40 -1.47
CA LEU A 143 -7.95 5.76 -0.29
C LEU A 143 -7.31 6.26 1.01
N ALA A 144 -5.99 6.41 1.04
CA ALA A 144 -5.27 6.99 2.16
C ALA A 144 -5.67 8.46 2.42
N ARG A 145 -5.84 9.25 1.35
CA ARG A 145 -6.33 10.64 1.45
C ARG A 145 -7.75 10.74 2.02
N LEU A 146 -8.57 9.71 1.83
CA LEU A 146 -9.90 9.57 2.45
C LEU A 146 -9.83 9.01 3.88
N GLY A 147 -8.65 9.02 4.51
CA GLY A 147 -8.45 8.65 5.90
C GLY A 147 -8.25 7.15 6.15
N ARG A 148 -8.06 6.34 5.10
CA ARG A 148 -7.83 4.90 5.26
C ARG A 148 -6.39 4.61 5.65
N LYS A 149 -6.19 3.61 6.50
CA LYS A 149 -4.89 2.97 6.67
C LYS A 149 -4.67 2.01 5.50
N VAL A 150 -3.54 2.12 4.82
CA VAL A 150 -3.23 1.38 3.60
C VAL A 150 -1.86 0.73 3.73
N VAL A 151 -1.79 -0.57 3.45
CA VAL A 151 -0.53 -1.30 3.28
C VAL A 151 -0.39 -1.66 1.80
N VAL A 152 0.65 -1.15 1.16
CA VAL A 152 0.92 -1.39 -0.26
C VAL A 152 2.02 -2.42 -0.41
N VAL A 153 1.81 -3.45 -1.21
CA VAL A 153 2.81 -4.48 -1.51
C VAL A 153 3.31 -4.29 -2.93
N GLU A 154 4.63 -4.13 -3.08
CA GLU A 154 5.29 -3.93 -4.36
C GLU A 154 6.63 -4.66 -4.40
N THR A 155 6.99 -5.13 -5.59
CA THR A 155 8.19 -5.93 -5.87
C THR A 155 9.21 -5.17 -6.69
N ILE A 156 8.82 -4.09 -7.36
CA ILE A 156 9.69 -3.29 -8.21
C ILE A 156 10.21 -2.11 -7.40
N TYR A 157 11.51 -2.10 -7.12
CA TYR A 157 12.20 -1.06 -6.36
C TYR A 157 11.85 0.36 -6.82
N GLN A 158 11.84 0.57 -8.13
CA GLN A 158 11.54 1.85 -8.73
C GLN A 158 10.11 2.33 -8.46
N GLN A 159 9.14 1.42 -8.44
CA GLN A 159 7.74 1.73 -8.14
C GLN A 159 7.56 2.11 -6.67
N ILE A 160 8.34 1.49 -5.78
CA ILE A 160 8.39 1.89 -4.38
C ILE A 160 8.90 3.33 -4.26
N GLN A 161 9.94 3.72 -4.99
CA GLN A 161 10.43 5.10 -4.96
C GLN A 161 9.37 6.12 -5.41
N HIS A 162 8.56 5.79 -6.42
CA HIS A 162 7.41 6.61 -6.83
C HIS A 162 6.39 6.75 -5.72
N MET A 163 6.05 5.64 -5.08
CA MET A 163 5.16 5.63 -3.94
C MET A 163 5.72 6.51 -2.81
N CYS A 164 7.00 6.34 -2.45
CA CYS A 164 7.66 7.15 -1.43
C CYS A 164 7.51 8.66 -1.74
N ALA A 165 7.87 9.05 -2.96
CA ALA A 165 7.81 10.44 -3.41
C ALA A 165 6.40 11.02 -3.34
N SER A 166 5.39 10.22 -3.69
CA SER A 166 3.97 10.59 -3.68
C SER A 166 3.42 10.68 -2.27
N VAL A 167 3.75 9.72 -1.39
CA VAL A 167 3.35 9.70 0.01
C VAL A 167 3.91 10.93 0.75
N ILE A 168 5.19 11.26 0.52
CA ILE A 168 5.83 12.44 1.12
C ILE A 168 5.16 13.73 0.64
N GLU A 169 4.98 13.92 -0.68
CA GLU A 169 4.39 15.15 -1.21
C GLU A 169 2.95 15.35 -0.72
N LYS A 170 2.19 14.25 -0.58
CA LYS A 170 0.80 14.31 -0.11
C LYS A 170 0.65 14.23 1.40
N LYS A 171 1.75 14.18 2.15
CA LYS A 171 1.76 14.07 3.63
C LYS A 171 0.94 12.88 4.13
N LEU A 172 1.05 11.73 3.44
CA LEU A 172 0.30 10.50 3.73
C LEU A 172 1.15 9.46 4.50
N THR A 173 2.28 9.86 5.08
CA THR A 173 3.23 8.95 5.75
C THR A 173 2.63 8.24 6.97
N ASN A 174 1.58 8.83 7.57
CA ASN A 174 0.80 8.21 8.65
C ASN A 174 -0.30 7.27 8.16
N GLN A 175 -0.63 7.29 6.87
CA GLN A 175 -1.74 6.54 6.30
C GLN A 175 -1.26 5.37 5.45
N ILE A 176 -0.04 5.45 4.91
CA ILE A 176 0.52 4.46 3.99
C ILE A 176 1.78 3.84 4.57
N SER A 177 1.80 2.51 4.59
CA SER A 177 3.00 1.70 4.77
C SER A 177 3.24 0.87 3.53
N ILE A 178 4.51 0.65 3.19
CA ILE A 178 4.91 -0.06 1.97
C ILE A 178 5.60 -1.36 2.37
N VAL A 179 5.38 -2.43 1.63
CA VAL A 179 6.03 -3.73 1.78
C VAL A 179 6.80 -4.03 0.50
N TYR A 180 8.12 -4.18 0.62
CA TYR A 180 9.02 -4.54 -0.48
C TYR A 180 9.25 -6.04 -0.53
N ASN A 181 8.24 -6.78 -1.00
CA ASN A 181 8.28 -8.23 -1.12
C ASN A 181 7.34 -8.71 -2.22
N ALA A 182 7.62 -9.89 -2.77
CA ALA A 182 6.61 -10.63 -3.52
C ALA A 182 5.68 -11.37 -2.55
N LEU A 183 4.49 -11.75 -3.02
CA LEU A 183 3.61 -12.64 -2.27
C LEU A 183 3.47 -13.99 -2.96
N SER A 184 3.45 -15.06 -2.17
CA SER A 184 3.26 -16.45 -2.63
C SER A 184 2.57 -17.28 -1.54
N ASN A 185 2.34 -18.56 -1.80
CA ASN A 185 1.90 -19.53 -0.78
C ASN A 185 3.04 -20.04 0.11
N ASN A 186 4.29 -19.66 -0.17
CA ASN A 186 5.48 -20.12 0.52
C ASN A 186 6.61 -19.07 0.45
N HIS A 187 7.64 -19.25 1.26
CA HIS A 187 8.84 -18.42 1.28
C HIS A 187 9.86 -18.93 0.27
N LEU A 188 10.21 -18.08 -0.70
CA LEU A 188 11.07 -18.37 -1.83
C LEU A 188 11.83 -17.11 -2.24
N ASP A 189 12.93 -17.34 -2.95
CA ASP A 189 13.70 -16.30 -3.63
C ASP A 189 13.23 -16.24 -5.08
N VAL A 190 12.61 -15.13 -5.45
CA VAL A 190 12.01 -14.97 -6.76
C VAL A 190 12.86 -14.00 -7.58
N PRO A 191 13.46 -14.46 -8.69
CA PRO A 191 14.14 -13.56 -9.60
C PRO A 191 13.13 -12.68 -10.31
N LEU A 192 13.34 -11.36 -10.26
CA LEU A 192 12.59 -10.40 -11.03
C LEU A 192 13.18 -10.38 -12.45
N THR A 193 12.36 -10.77 -13.44
CA THR A 193 12.70 -10.63 -14.85
C THR A 193 11.81 -9.57 -15.48
N LEU A 194 12.38 -8.45 -15.88
CA LEU A 194 11.70 -7.44 -16.69
C LEU A 194 11.71 -7.92 -18.16
N GLN A 195 10.57 -8.37 -18.68
CA GLN A 195 10.45 -8.75 -20.10
C GLN A 195 10.13 -7.54 -20.98
N ARG A 196 11.07 -7.14 -21.83
CA ARG A 196 10.83 -6.09 -22.85
C ARG A 196 9.74 -6.56 -23.84
N GLY A 197 8.63 -5.83 -23.91
CA GLY A 197 7.57 -6.03 -24.92
C GLY A 197 6.34 -6.82 -24.47
N GLU A 198 6.35 -7.42 -23.28
CA GLU A 198 5.14 -7.93 -22.62
C GLU A 198 4.85 -7.04 -21.41
N SER A 199 3.61 -6.60 -21.23
CA SER A 199 3.17 -5.72 -20.14
C SER A 199 3.81 -6.12 -18.81
N HIS A 200 4.66 -5.24 -18.26
CA HIS A 200 5.37 -5.40 -16.98
C HIS A 200 4.39 -5.27 -15.81
N SER A 201 3.50 -6.24 -15.74
CA SER A 201 2.44 -6.38 -14.76
C SER A 201 2.88 -7.10 -13.50
N GLY A 202 4.20 -7.16 -13.24
CA GLY A 202 4.73 -8.00 -12.17
C GLY A 202 4.62 -9.51 -12.45
N ASN A 203 4.26 -9.93 -13.67
CA ASN A 203 4.16 -11.34 -14.05
C ASN A 203 5.50 -12.09 -13.83
N VAL A 204 5.66 -12.75 -12.69
CA VAL A 204 6.74 -13.71 -12.43
C VAL A 204 6.39 -15.01 -13.17
N LYS A 205 6.67 -15.17 -14.46
CA LYS A 205 6.38 -16.45 -15.14
C LYS A 205 7.22 -17.59 -14.53
N GLN A 206 6.68 -18.35 -13.58
CA GLN A 206 7.28 -19.61 -13.15
C GLN A 206 6.92 -20.68 -14.19
N ARG A 207 7.88 -21.00 -15.07
CA ARG A 207 7.76 -22.20 -15.90
C ARG A 207 7.79 -23.42 -14.98
N LYS A 208 6.93 -24.41 -15.28
CA LYS A 208 6.81 -25.69 -14.58
C LYS A 208 8.18 -26.23 -14.18
N GLU A 209 8.21 -26.78 -12.98
CA GLU A 209 9.26 -27.45 -12.19
C GLU A 209 10.07 -28.56 -12.90
N LYS A 210 10.42 -28.37 -14.17
CA LYS A 210 11.39 -29.20 -14.88
C LYS A 210 12.61 -28.33 -15.16
N SER A 211 13.62 -28.52 -14.31
CA SER A 211 14.99 -27.99 -14.40
C SER A 211 15.14 -26.47 -14.30
N VAL A 212 15.76 -26.02 -13.21
CA VAL A 212 16.51 -24.75 -13.08
C VAL A 212 17.73 -24.80 -14.02
N LYS A 213 17.49 -24.94 -15.33
CA LYS A 213 18.48 -24.80 -16.38
C LYS A 213 17.89 -23.89 -17.46
N GLN A 214 18.48 -22.70 -17.54
CA GLN A 214 18.43 -21.77 -18.66
C GLN A 214 17.09 -21.06 -18.93
N MET A 215 16.96 -19.83 -18.42
CA MET A 215 16.42 -18.74 -19.22
C MET A 215 17.55 -17.80 -19.60
N LEU A 216 18.20 -18.16 -20.72
CA LEU A 216 19.08 -17.28 -21.46
C LEU A 216 18.23 -16.17 -22.11
N VAL A 217 18.46 -14.94 -21.68
CA VAL A 217 18.19 -13.75 -22.50
C VAL A 217 19.04 -13.88 -23.77
N LYS A 218 18.40 -13.93 -24.95
CA LYS A 218 19.07 -13.57 -26.20
C LYS A 218 19.37 -12.07 -26.12
N PRO A 219 20.64 -11.68 -26.07
CA PRO A 219 21.06 -10.31 -25.83
C PRO A 219 20.83 -9.51 -27.11
N ASN A 220 20.40 -8.27 -26.95
CA ASN A 220 21.14 -7.15 -27.53
C ASN A 220 20.93 -5.95 -26.60
N ASN A 221 21.94 -5.71 -25.78
CA ASN A 221 22.26 -4.47 -25.07
C ASN A 221 21.55 -4.13 -23.75
N PHE A 222 21.02 -5.12 -23.02
CA PHE A 222 20.95 -5.02 -21.55
C PHE A 222 21.98 -5.97 -20.94
N SER A 223 22.99 -5.40 -20.28
CA SER A 223 24.05 -6.13 -19.60
C SER A 223 23.45 -7.18 -18.65
N ARG A 224 23.86 -8.44 -18.79
CA ARG A 224 23.46 -9.62 -17.99
C ARG A 224 23.74 -9.53 -16.48
N LYS A 225 24.01 -8.35 -15.90
CA LYS A 225 24.64 -8.22 -14.58
C LYS A 225 23.72 -7.98 -13.39
N HIS A 226 22.43 -7.69 -13.55
CA HIS A 226 21.56 -7.41 -12.41
C HIS A 226 20.19 -8.10 -12.56
N GLN A 227 20.13 -9.39 -12.23
CA GLN A 227 18.86 -10.06 -11.94
C GLN A 227 18.55 -9.80 -10.46
N GLU A 228 17.71 -8.81 -10.19
CA GLU A 228 17.26 -8.54 -8.82
C GLU A 228 16.42 -9.74 -8.34
N THR A 229 16.67 -10.17 -7.10
CA THR A 229 15.91 -11.25 -6.47
C THR A 229 15.16 -10.68 -5.29
N VAL A 230 13.86 -10.97 -5.19
CA VAL A 230 13.02 -10.52 -4.08
C VAL A 230 12.56 -11.72 -3.26
N LYS A 231 12.54 -11.58 -1.94
CA LYS A 231 11.99 -12.59 -1.04
C LYS A 231 10.46 -12.56 -1.10
N THR A 232 9.82 -13.72 -1.08
CA THR A 232 8.36 -13.81 -0.91
C THR A 232 7.97 -13.84 0.56
N ALA A 233 6.87 -13.17 0.87
CA ALA A 233 6.08 -13.39 2.08
C ALA A 233 4.76 -14.08 1.70
N THR A 234 4.07 -14.63 2.69
CA THR A 234 2.68 -15.11 2.58
C THR A 234 1.73 -14.07 3.15
N LEU A 235 0.44 -14.14 2.82
CA LEU A 235 -0.55 -13.30 3.49
C LEU A 235 -0.64 -13.61 4.99
N ASN A 236 -0.34 -14.83 5.44
CA ASN A 236 -0.34 -15.14 6.87
C ASN A 236 0.76 -14.39 7.63
N ASP A 237 1.91 -14.13 6.99
CA ASP A 237 2.99 -13.36 7.61
C ASP A 237 2.55 -11.92 7.94
N PHE A 238 1.55 -11.38 7.23
CA PHE A 238 1.02 -10.04 7.50
C PHE A 238 0.32 -9.97 8.87
N LEU A 239 -0.06 -11.10 9.48
CA LEU A 239 -0.65 -11.11 10.82
C LEU A 239 0.31 -10.61 11.91
N SER A 240 1.63 -10.73 11.69
CA SER A 240 2.68 -10.22 12.59
C SER A 240 3.18 -8.82 12.20
N LEU A 241 2.78 -8.29 11.04
CA LEU A 241 3.12 -6.93 10.62
C LEU A 241 2.29 -5.92 11.41
N ALA A 242 2.93 -5.03 12.19
CA ALA A 242 2.27 -4.14 13.13
C ALA A 242 1.07 -3.35 12.55
N GLU A 243 1.24 -2.79 11.35
CA GLU A 243 0.20 -2.01 10.67
C GLU A 243 -1.04 -2.85 10.33
N VAL A 244 -0.83 -4.08 9.89
CA VAL A 244 -1.92 -5.00 9.54
C VAL A 244 -2.49 -5.66 10.80
N HIS A 245 -1.66 -5.88 11.82
CA HIS A 245 -2.10 -6.37 13.12
C HIS A 245 -3.17 -5.45 13.71
N ALA A 246 -2.96 -4.13 13.63
CA ALA A 246 -3.92 -3.12 14.09
C ALA A 246 -5.24 -3.09 13.28
N MET A 247 -5.24 -3.53 12.03
CA MET A 247 -6.44 -3.59 11.19
C MET A 247 -7.29 -4.81 11.54
N LYS A 248 -8.48 -4.62 12.10
CA LYS A 248 -9.43 -5.72 12.35
C LYS A 248 -10.18 -6.13 11.09
N LYS A 249 -10.61 -5.13 10.31
CA LYS A 249 -11.30 -5.28 9.04
C LYS A 249 -10.40 -4.81 7.91
N VAL A 250 -10.35 -5.56 6.82
CA VAL A 250 -9.52 -5.22 5.66
C VAL A 250 -10.28 -5.38 4.36
N PHE A 251 -9.99 -4.52 3.40
CA PHE A 251 -10.34 -4.72 2.00
C PHE A 251 -9.05 -4.97 1.22
N ILE A 252 -9.01 -6.01 0.39
CA ILE A 252 -7.82 -6.36 -0.38
C ILE A 252 -8.02 -5.91 -1.83
N ILE A 253 -7.03 -5.24 -2.39
CA ILE A 253 -6.91 -4.96 -3.81
C ILE A 253 -5.77 -5.83 -4.32
N MET A 254 -6.01 -6.66 -5.34
CA MET A 254 -5.02 -7.57 -5.88
C MET A 254 -4.89 -7.34 -7.38
N ASN A 255 -3.85 -6.59 -7.75
CA ASN A 255 -3.52 -6.23 -9.12
C ASN A 255 -2.17 -6.82 -9.53
N PHE A 256 -2.04 -8.13 -9.34
CA PHE A 256 -0.82 -8.88 -9.62
C PHE A 256 -1.17 -10.11 -10.47
N PRO A 257 -1.33 -9.92 -11.79
CA PRO A 257 -1.77 -10.98 -12.70
C PRO A 257 -0.91 -12.22 -12.60
N SER A 258 -1.56 -13.37 -12.71
CA SER A 258 -0.94 -14.70 -12.78
C SER A 258 -0.38 -15.26 -11.46
N PHE A 259 -0.44 -14.53 -10.33
CA PHE A 259 -0.01 -15.02 -8.99
C PHE A 259 -1.12 -15.06 -7.96
N GLU A 260 -2.28 -14.51 -8.26
CA GLU A 260 -3.40 -14.36 -7.32
C GLU A 260 -3.73 -15.69 -6.64
N ARG A 261 -3.74 -16.76 -7.43
CA ARG A 261 -4.00 -18.11 -6.92
C ARG A 261 -3.02 -18.53 -5.83
N ARG A 262 -1.72 -18.33 -6.03
CA ARG A 262 -0.70 -18.73 -5.04
C ARG A 262 -0.83 -17.90 -3.77
N ILE A 263 -1.09 -16.60 -3.91
CA ILE A 263 -1.28 -15.71 -2.77
C ILE A 263 -2.45 -16.20 -1.90
N ILE A 264 -3.58 -16.54 -2.54
CA ILE A 264 -4.80 -16.99 -1.86
C ILE A 264 -4.69 -18.44 -1.33
N GLU A 265 -3.98 -19.34 -2.00
CA GLU A 265 -3.74 -20.70 -1.48
C GLU A 265 -2.97 -20.70 -0.15
N GLY A 266 -2.13 -19.69 0.09
CA GLY A 266 -1.37 -19.53 1.34
C GLY A 266 -2.03 -18.66 2.40
N SER A 267 -3.29 -18.23 2.23
CA SER A 267 -3.88 -17.14 3.05
C SER A 267 -4.91 -17.58 4.10
N TYR A 268 -5.09 -18.89 4.33
CA TYR A 268 -6.18 -19.39 5.19
C TYR A 268 -6.20 -18.76 6.60
N SER A 269 -5.05 -18.71 7.29
CA SER A 269 -4.98 -18.12 8.63
C SER A 269 -5.28 -16.62 8.61
N PHE A 270 -4.86 -15.93 7.55
CA PHE A 270 -5.16 -14.51 7.36
C PHE A 270 -6.68 -14.27 7.27
N PHE A 271 -7.37 -15.00 6.39
CA PHE A 271 -8.81 -14.84 6.15
C PHE A 271 -9.69 -15.32 7.32
N THR A 272 -9.16 -16.18 8.19
CA THR A 272 -9.86 -16.62 9.42
C THR A 272 -9.58 -15.72 10.62
N THR A 273 -8.44 -15.02 10.64
CA THR A 273 -8.07 -14.10 11.72
C THR A 273 -8.57 -12.68 11.48
N LYS A 274 -8.60 -12.23 10.21
CA LYS A 274 -9.04 -10.89 9.82
C LYS A 274 -10.43 -10.93 9.19
N ILE A 275 -11.23 -9.89 9.44
CA ILE A 275 -12.50 -9.73 8.74
C ILE A 275 -12.18 -9.11 7.37
N VAL A 276 -12.04 -9.96 6.34
CA VAL A 276 -11.83 -9.48 4.98
C VAL A 276 -13.19 -9.12 4.37
N ILE A 277 -13.42 -7.84 4.14
CA ILE A 277 -14.71 -7.30 3.67
C ILE A 277 -14.94 -7.62 2.19
N GLY A 278 -13.86 -7.66 1.42
CA GLY A 278 -13.88 -7.94 0.00
C GLY A 278 -12.48 -8.00 -0.56
N VAL A 279 -12.35 -8.61 -1.74
CA VAL A 279 -11.09 -8.75 -2.46
C VAL A 279 -11.32 -8.34 -3.90
N TYR A 280 -10.93 -7.12 -4.26
CA TYR A 280 -10.93 -6.70 -5.65
C TYR A 280 -9.80 -7.37 -6.42
N MET A 281 -10.07 -8.04 -7.54
CA MET A 281 -9.02 -8.51 -8.45
C MET A 281 -9.38 -8.52 -9.93
N GLN A 282 -8.34 -8.45 -10.78
CA GLN A 282 -8.48 -8.46 -12.24
C GLN A 282 -8.22 -9.86 -12.83
N TRP A 283 -9.29 -10.56 -13.19
CA TRP A 283 -9.25 -11.97 -13.65
C TRP A 283 -8.77 -12.19 -15.08
N TYR A 284 -8.56 -11.13 -15.87
CA TYR A 284 -8.25 -11.26 -17.29
C TYR A 284 -6.76 -11.22 -17.58
N THR A 285 -6.18 -12.41 -17.73
CA THR A 285 -5.05 -12.61 -18.62
C THR A 285 -5.51 -13.57 -19.74
N HIS A 286 -5.63 -13.03 -20.96
CA HIS A 286 -5.71 -13.80 -22.21
C HIS A 286 -6.98 -14.63 -22.51
N GLY A 287 -8.17 -14.19 -22.08
CA GLY A 287 -9.44 -14.75 -22.56
C GLY A 287 -9.81 -16.11 -21.97
N HIS A 288 -9.22 -16.48 -20.83
CA HIS A 288 -9.58 -17.68 -20.08
C HIS A 288 -10.51 -17.33 -18.92
N ALA A 289 -11.45 -18.24 -18.63
CA ALA A 289 -12.31 -18.17 -17.46
C ALA A 289 -11.48 -18.14 -16.18
N ILE A 290 -12.08 -17.61 -15.09
CA ILE A 290 -11.54 -17.68 -13.73
C ILE A 290 -10.93 -19.07 -13.50
N PRO A 291 -9.65 -19.19 -13.09
CA PRO A 291 -9.07 -20.50 -12.81
C PRO A 291 -9.93 -21.22 -11.78
N ASN A 292 -10.53 -22.36 -12.14
CA ASN A 292 -11.46 -23.11 -11.26
C ASN A 292 -10.92 -23.31 -9.84
N GLY A 293 -9.60 -23.48 -9.70
CA GLY A 293 -8.95 -23.62 -8.41
C GLY A 293 -9.05 -22.38 -7.52
N LEU A 294 -9.02 -21.17 -8.08
CA LEU A 294 -9.08 -19.93 -7.31
C LEU A 294 -10.50 -19.64 -6.81
N LEU A 295 -11.51 -19.86 -7.65
CA LEU A 295 -12.92 -19.76 -7.23
C LEU A 295 -13.23 -20.77 -6.11
N HIS A 296 -12.76 -22.01 -6.25
CA HIS A 296 -12.91 -23.04 -5.22
C HIS A 296 -12.29 -22.62 -3.89
N THR A 297 -11.10 -21.99 -3.91
CA THR A 297 -10.47 -21.50 -2.68
C THR A 297 -11.27 -20.38 -2.03
N PHE A 298 -11.81 -19.42 -2.79
CA PHE A 298 -12.68 -18.37 -2.23
C PHE A 298 -13.98 -18.92 -1.65
N ASN A 299 -14.63 -19.86 -2.34
CA ASN A 299 -15.84 -20.50 -1.83
C ASN A 299 -15.59 -21.21 -0.49
N LYS A 300 -14.44 -21.89 -0.36
CA LYS A 300 -14.03 -22.50 0.92
C LYS A 300 -13.79 -21.49 2.03
N LEU A 301 -13.39 -20.28 1.69
CA LEU A 301 -13.23 -19.16 2.62
C LEU A 301 -14.56 -18.43 2.89
N GLY A 302 -15.67 -18.85 2.27
CA GLY A 302 -17.00 -18.25 2.44
C GLY A 302 -17.25 -17.01 1.56
N TYR A 303 -16.47 -16.81 0.50
CA TYR A 303 -16.64 -15.68 -0.43
C TYR A 303 -17.28 -16.16 -1.73
N GLU A 304 -18.24 -15.39 -2.22
CA GLU A 304 -18.88 -15.63 -3.51
C GLU A 304 -18.44 -14.58 -4.54
N PRO A 305 -18.27 -14.97 -5.82
CA PRO A 305 -18.07 -14.03 -6.91
C PRO A 305 -19.28 -13.15 -7.13
N PHE A 306 -19.06 -11.84 -7.19
CA PHE A 306 -20.05 -10.89 -7.66
C PHE A 306 -19.48 -10.05 -8.79
N TYR A 307 -20.24 -9.92 -9.88
CA TYR A 307 -19.81 -9.10 -11.01
C TYR A 307 -20.04 -7.61 -10.75
N CYS A 308 -18.99 -6.82 -10.84
CA CYS A 308 -19.11 -5.37 -10.96
C CYS A 308 -19.65 -5.03 -12.35
N ASN A 309 -20.98 -5.00 -12.52
CA ASN A 309 -21.62 -4.62 -13.78
C ASN A 309 -21.16 -3.22 -14.20
N THR A 310 -20.32 -3.17 -15.23
CA THR A 310 -19.98 -1.93 -15.93
C THR A 310 -21.18 -1.49 -16.77
N ILE A 311 -21.95 -0.51 -16.30
CA ILE A 311 -22.82 0.25 -17.22
C ILE A 311 -21.88 1.17 -18.02
N PHE A 312 -21.48 0.74 -19.22
CA PHE A 312 -20.91 1.62 -20.25
C PHE A 312 -21.42 1.17 -21.63
N ASN A 313 -22.36 1.95 -22.14
CA ASN A 313 -22.83 2.18 -23.51
C ASN A 313 -22.80 1.04 -24.56
N SER A 314 -23.92 0.95 -25.28
CA SER A 314 -24.48 -0.13 -26.11
C SER A 314 -23.69 -0.71 -27.31
N GLN A 315 -22.37 -0.52 -27.46
CA GLN A 315 -21.68 -0.89 -28.72
C GLN A 315 -20.45 -1.79 -28.63
N SER A 316 -20.04 -2.28 -27.44
CA SER A 316 -18.93 -3.27 -27.39
C SER A 316 -19.31 -4.53 -26.61
N LYS A 317 -19.36 -5.66 -27.31
CA LYS A 317 -19.60 -7.01 -26.77
C LYS A 317 -18.38 -7.55 -26.00
N LYS A 318 -17.97 -6.90 -24.91
CA LYS A 318 -17.02 -7.49 -23.95
C LYS A 318 -17.44 -7.17 -22.52
N LYS A 319 -18.07 -8.16 -21.86
CA LYS A 319 -18.31 -8.16 -20.42
C LYS A 319 -16.95 -8.17 -19.70
N LYS A 320 -16.80 -7.39 -18.64
CA LYS A 320 -15.62 -7.38 -17.78
C LYS A 320 -16.03 -7.84 -16.37
N GLU A 321 -15.41 -8.93 -15.93
CA GLU A 321 -15.52 -9.60 -14.64
C GLU A 321 -14.61 -8.97 -13.56
N CYS A 322 -15.14 -8.86 -12.33
CA CYS A 322 -14.41 -8.58 -11.09
C CYS A 322 -14.95 -9.51 -10.00
N LEU A 323 -14.12 -9.82 -9.01
CA LEU A 323 -14.45 -10.19 -7.63
C LEU A 323 -13.93 -9.03 -6.78
#